data_AF-A0A815KDM0-F1
#
_entry.id   AF-A0A815KDM0-F1
#
_cell.length_a   1.000
_cell.length_b   1.000
_cell.length_c   1.000
_cell.angle_alpha   90.00
_cell.angle_beta   90.00
_cell.angle_gamma   90.00
#
_symmetry.space_group_name_H-M   'P 1'
#
loop_
_entity.id
_entity.type
_entity.pdbx_description
1 polymer ?
#
loop_
_entity_poly.entity_id
_entity_poly.type
_entity_poly.pdbx_seq_one_letter_code
_entity_poly.pdbx_strand_id
1 'polypeptide(L)'
;MQITSTNGNISCPNNNKSLKYIGSYIKYKFDNLFTHGLIFVIPFLTIISVFIILIFSIIYYYTEGTDNYEDALWQTFTRILDPCAVADEEGLKHRIISGNVILCGLVIVAILIGAIVTFMDEKLNELKKGHTTVIEKNHTIILGWSPKICDIINELIIANESQRNPSIVILTSKDRSEIQYIIQNKINDSKNTRIIYRNGDPTSVGKKYKKLFVFF
;
A
#
# COMPACT_ATOMS: atom_id res chain seq x y z
N MET A 1 -53.20 52.68 -13.28
CA MET A 1 -52.46 52.06 -14.39
C MET A 1 -51.21 52.88 -14.64
N GLN A 2 -50.08 52.52 -14.05
CA GLN A 2 -48.73 52.66 -14.61
C GLN A 2 -47.70 52.12 -13.61
N ILE A 3 -46.73 51.42 -14.19
CA ILE A 3 -45.71 50.58 -13.58
C ILE A 3 -44.42 51.38 -13.68
N THR A 4 -43.64 51.53 -12.59
CA THR A 4 -42.22 51.89 -12.71
C THR A 4 -41.38 51.26 -11.60
N SER A 5 -40.76 50.13 -11.97
CA SER A 5 -39.36 49.75 -11.71
C SER A 5 -38.79 49.90 -10.30
N THR A 6 -38.81 48.82 -9.52
CA THR A 6 -37.85 48.61 -8.42
C THR A 6 -36.56 48.00 -8.99
N ASN A 7 -35.49 48.79 -8.98
CA ASN A 7 -34.13 48.36 -9.28
C ASN A 7 -33.70 47.25 -8.31
N GLY A 8 -33.77 46.00 -8.77
CA GLY A 8 -33.11 44.87 -8.14
C GLY A 8 -31.61 44.89 -8.46
N ASN A 9 -30.81 45.47 -7.57
CA ASN A 9 -29.37 45.28 -7.57
C ASN A 9 -29.06 43.81 -7.27
N ILE A 10 -28.88 43.02 -8.32
CA ILE A 10 -28.38 41.65 -8.24
C ILE A 10 -26.86 41.77 -8.07
N SER A 11 -26.42 41.93 -6.83
CA SER A 11 -25.00 41.80 -6.47
C SER A 11 -24.53 40.37 -6.78
N CYS A 12 -23.58 40.25 -7.71
CA CYS A 12 -22.93 38.98 -8.02
C CYS A 12 -22.28 38.39 -6.75
N PRO A 13 -22.46 37.08 -6.46
CA PRO A 13 -21.85 36.47 -5.30
C PRO A 13 -20.32 36.49 -5.40
N ASN A 14 -19.70 36.99 -4.33
CA ASN A 14 -18.27 37.16 -4.14
C ASN A 14 -17.48 35.84 -4.42
N ASN A 15 -16.55 35.92 -5.37
CA ASN A 15 -15.59 34.88 -5.79
C ASN A 15 -14.92 34.14 -4.62
N ASN A 16 -14.68 34.81 -3.47
CA ASN A 16 -13.92 34.22 -2.36
C ASN A 16 -14.53 32.95 -1.75
N LYS A 17 -15.85 32.74 -1.86
CA LYS A 17 -16.53 31.55 -1.33
C LYS A 17 -16.30 30.33 -2.22
N SER A 18 -16.15 30.54 -3.53
CA SER A 18 -15.92 29.46 -4.50
C SER A 18 -14.53 28.82 -4.33
N LEU A 19 -13.50 29.63 -4.12
CA LEU A 19 -12.13 29.16 -3.86
C LEU A 19 -12.03 28.34 -2.56
N LYS A 20 -12.76 28.74 -1.52
CA LYS A 20 -12.81 28.00 -0.24
C LYS A 20 -13.59 26.68 -0.34
N TYR A 21 -14.57 26.61 -1.24
CA TYR A 21 -15.35 25.40 -1.50
C TYR A 21 -14.55 24.37 -2.31
N ILE A 22 -13.79 24.82 -3.33
CA ILE A 22 -12.85 23.99 -4.09
C ILE A 22 -11.82 23.33 -3.17
N GLY A 23 -11.22 24.08 -2.25
CA GLY A 23 -10.20 23.56 -1.33
C GLY A 23 -10.74 22.47 -0.40
N SER A 24 -11.95 22.66 0.11
CA SER A 24 -12.63 21.67 0.96
C SER A 24 -13.04 20.40 0.20
N TYR A 25 -13.47 20.54 -1.06
CA TYR A 25 -13.83 19.41 -1.91
C TYR A 25 -12.60 18.58 -2.34
N ILE A 26 -11.50 19.25 -2.68
CA ILE A 26 -10.22 18.58 -2.98
C ILE A 26 -9.74 17.83 -1.73
N LYS A 27 -9.75 18.47 -0.56
CA LYS A 27 -9.36 17.83 0.70
C LYS A 27 -10.22 16.61 1.03
N TYR A 28 -11.54 16.69 0.86
CA TYR A 28 -12.47 15.57 1.05
C TYR A 28 -12.17 14.41 0.08
N LYS A 29 -11.86 14.70 -1.18
CA LYS A 29 -11.51 13.67 -2.18
C LYS A 29 -10.14 13.03 -1.90
N PHE A 30 -9.18 13.82 -1.41
CA PHE A 30 -7.88 13.35 -0.92
C PHE A 30 -8.04 12.45 0.31
N ASP A 31 -8.78 12.89 1.33
CA ASP A 31 -9.03 12.10 2.54
C ASP A 31 -9.76 10.77 2.21
N ASN A 32 -10.69 10.79 1.26
CA ASN A 32 -11.40 9.59 0.79
C ASN A 32 -10.52 8.63 -0.04
N LEU A 33 -9.50 9.16 -0.74
CA LEU A 33 -8.47 8.36 -1.42
C LEU A 33 -7.55 7.64 -0.41
N PHE A 34 -7.18 8.31 0.70
CA PHE A 34 -6.40 7.69 1.77
C PHE A 34 -7.18 6.61 2.53
N THR A 35 -8.50 6.67 2.52
CA THR A 35 -9.37 5.73 3.25
C THR A 35 -9.47 4.35 2.56
N HIS A 36 -9.18 4.25 1.26
CA HIS A 36 -9.25 2.99 0.50
C HIS A 36 -7.93 2.18 0.46
N GLY A 37 -6.94 2.57 1.25
CA GLY A 37 -5.65 1.88 1.40
C GLY A 37 -4.58 2.32 0.39
N LEU A 38 -3.33 1.93 0.67
CA LEU A 38 -2.13 2.30 -0.10
C LEU A 38 -2.20 1.93 -1.59
N ILE A 39 -3.06 0.97 -1.96
CA ILE A 39 -3.25 0.49 -3.34
C ILE A 39 -3.73 1.59 -4.31
N PHE A 40 -4.48 2.59 -3.83
CA PHE A 40 -4.96 3.70 -4.66
C PHE A 40 -4.00 4.90 -4.64
N VAL A 41 -3.18 5.03 -3.60
CA VAL A 41 -2.25 6.16 -3.44
C VAL A 41 -1.09 6.06 -4.43
N ILE A 42 -0.52 4.87 -4.62
CA ILE A 42 0.62 4.65 -5.54
C ILE A 42 0.32 5.04 -7.00
N PRO A 43 -0.76 4.55 -7.65
CA PRO A 43 -1.05 4.93 -9.04
C PRO A 43 -1.36 6.42 -9.17
N PHE A 44 -2.04 7.02 -8.19
CA PHE A 44 -2.32 8.45 -8.17
C PHE A 44 -1.03 9.28 -8.09
N LEU A 45 -0.09 8.90 -7.22
CA LEU A 45 1.20 9.56 -7.09
C LEU A 45 2.06 9.41 -8.35
N THR A 46 1.98 8.26 -9.01
CA THR A 46 2.66 7.99 -10.28
C THR A 46 2.14 8.91 -11.38
N ILE A 47 0.82 9.08 -11.49
CA ILE A 47 0.19 10.00 -12.46
C ILE A 47 0.64 11.45 -12.21
N ILE A 48 0.66 11.89 -10.96
CA ILE A 48 1.14 13.23 -10.59
C ILE A 48 2.60 13.42 -11.00
N SER A 49 3.45 12.42 -10.76
CA SER A 49 4.86 12.47 -11.15
C SER A 49 5.03 12.63 -12.66
N VAL A 50 4.31 11.84 -13.46
CA VAL A 50 4.32 11.95 -14.93
C VAL A 50 3.84 13.33 -15.40
N PHE A 51 2.76 13.85 -14.82
CA PHE A 51 2.22 15.15 -15.18
C PHE A 51 3.23 16.29 -14.93
N ILE A 52 3.98 16.19 -13.84
CA ILE A 52 5.00 17.17 -13.48
C ILE A 52 6.21 17.09 -14.42
N ILE A 53 6.65 15.89 -14.80
CA ILE A 53 7.71 15.70 -15.81
C ILE A 53 7.29 16.34 -17.14
N LEU A 54 6.03 16.17 -17.56
CA LEU A 54 5.51 16.80 -18.78
C LEU A 54 5.53 18.33 -18.70
N ILE A 55 5.07 18.91 -17.58
CA ILE A 55 5.09 20.37 -17.37
C ILE A 55 6.53 20.91 -17.42
N PHE A 56 7.45 20.27 -16.72
CA PHE A 56 8.85 20.71 -16.69
C PHE A 56 9.55 20.55 -18.03
N SER A 57 9.25 19.48 -18.76
CA SER A 57 9.75 19.29 -20.12
C SER A 57 9.29 20.39 -21.07
N ILE A 58 8.04 20.86 -20.95
CA ILE A 58 7.54 22.01 -21.73
C ILE A 58 8.30 23.29 -21.35
N ILE A 59 8.46 23.56 -20.06
CA ILE A 59 9.21 24.73 -19.58
C ILE A 59 10.65 24.70 -20.10
N TYR A 60 11.28 23.53 -20.07
CA TYR A 60 12.64 23.30 -20.54
C TYR A 60 12.77 23.53 -22.05
N TYR A 61 11.84 23.00 -22.84
CA TYR A 61 11.78 23.20 -24.29
C TYR A 61 11.73 24.70 -24.66
N TYR A 62 10.91 25.49 -23.96
CA TYR A 62 10.85 26.94 -24.19
C TYR A 62 12.08 27.72 -23.69
N THR A 63 12.86 27.15 -22.77
CA THR A 63 13.99 27.84 -22.13
C THR A 63 15.31 27.56 -22.85
N GLU A 64 15.56 26.31 -23.25
CA GLU A 64 16.82 25.92 -23.93
C GLU A 64 16.73 25.89 -25.45
N GLY A 65 15.52 25.85 -26.04
CA GLY A 65 15.37 25.77 -27.49
C GLY A 65 15.98 24.49 -28.07
N THR A 66 15.72 23.36 -27.41
CA THR A 66 16.12 22.04 -27.91
C THR A 66 15.39 21.71 -29.22
N ASP A 67 16.08 21.08 -30.17
CA ASP A 67 15.56 20.81 -31.52
C ASP A 67 14.32 19.88 -31.50
N ASN A 68 14.19 19.01 -30.48
CA ASN A 68 13.08 18.08 -30.33
C ASN A 68 12.50 18.06 -28.91
N TYR A 69 11.17 17.90 -28.80
CA TYR A 69 10.48 17.70 -27.53
C TYR A 69 10.88 16.41 -26.80
N GLU A 70 11.20 15.36 -27.55
CA GLU A 70 11.64 14.07 -26.98
C GLU A 70 12.96 14.21 -26.20
N ASP A 71 13.89 15.02 -26.71
CA ASP A 71 15.16 15.30 -26.04
C ASP A 71 14.92 16.13 -24.77
N ALA A 72 13.99 17.09 -24.79
CA ALA A 72 13.60 17.85 -23.61
C ALA A 72 12.97 16.96 -22.52
N LEU A 73 12.13 15.99 -22.92
CA LEU A 73 11.56 15.00 -22.00
C LEU A 73 12.65 14.14 -21.37
N TRP A 74 13.54 13.60 -22.18
CA TRP A 74 14.64 12.76 -21.72
C TRP A 74 15.55 13.50 -20.75
N GLN A 75 15.96 14.73 -21.10
CA GLN A 75 16.81 15.56 -20.24
C GLN A 75 16.14 15.94 -18.92
N THR A 76 14.83 16.25 -18.95
CA THR A 76 14.08 16.56 -17.72
C THR A 76 13.97 15.32 -16.83
N PHE A 77 13.71 14.15 -17.43
CA PHE A 77 13.65 12.88 -16.72
C PHE A 77 15.00 12.52 -16.06
N THR A 78 16.10 12.60 -16.82
CA THR A 78 17.44 12.31 -16.29
C THR A 78 17.87 13.31 -15.22
N ARG A 79 17.48 14.58 -15.33
CA ARG A 79 17.80 15.62 -14.34
C ARG A 79 17.07 15.43 -13.01
N ILE A 80 15.88 14.83 -13.01
CA ILE A 80 15.16 14.46 -11.77
C ILE A 80 15.83 13.24 -11.12
N LEU A 81 16.32 12.29 -11.92
CA LEU A 81 17.02 11.10 -11.41
C LEU A 81 18.44 11.38 -10.94
N ASP A 82 19.14 12.31 -11.62
CA ASP A 82 20.48 12.77 -11.29
C ASP A 82 20.52 14.30 -11.21
N PRO A 83 20.17 14.88 -10.05
CA PRO A 83 20.21 16.32 -9.84
C PRO A 83 21.64 16.88 -9.71
N CYS A 84 22.68 16.04 -9.68
CA CYS A 84 24.06 16.49 -9.49
C CYS A 84 24.66 17.11 -10.77
N ALA A 85 24.11 16.75 -11.94
CA ALA A 85 24.61 17.16 -13.25
C ALA A 85 24.36 18.65 -13.61
N VAL A 86 23.61 19.39 -12.78
CA VAL A 86 23.10 20.75 -13.12
C VAL A 86 24.07 21.87 -12.72
N ALA A 87 25.17 21.53 -12.05
CA ALA A 87 26.16 22.49 -11.59
C ALA A 87 26.88 23.23 -12.73
N ASP A 88 26.86 22.68 -13.96
CA ASP A 88 27.65 23.16 -15.10
C ASP A 88 26.89 24.15 -16.01
N GLU A 89 25.69 24.58 -15.62
CA GLU A 89 24.90 25.47 -16.46
C GLU A 89 25.28 26.95 -16.32
N GLU A 90 25.38 27.65 -17.45
CA GLU A 90 25.67 29.07 -17.54
C GLU A 90 24.39 29.92 -17.55
N GLY A 91 24.27 30.87 -16.63
CA GLY A 91 23.18 31.84 -16.56
C GLY A 91 22.33 31.77 -15.29
N LEU A 92 22.19 32.90 -14.60
CA LEU A 92 21.43 33.02 -13.35
C LEU A 92 19.94 32.62 -13.48
N LYS A 93 19.30 33.00 -14.60
CA LYS A 93 17.90 32.65 -14.86
C LYS A 93 17.70 31.14 -14.97
N HIS A 94 18.63 30.48 -15.65
CA HIS A 94 18.58 29.05 -15.91
C HIS A 94 18.79 28.24 -14.63
N ARG A 95 19.80 28.61 -13.82
CA ARG A 95 20.07 28.00 -12.50
C ARG A 95 18.89 28.08 -11.54
N ILE A 96 18.14 29.18 -11.55
CA ILE A 96 16.96 29.32 -10.70
C ILE A 96 15.83 28.40 -11.18
N ILE A 97 15.61 28.29 -12.50
CA ILE A 97 14.57 27.43 -13.07
C ILE A 97 14.93 25.97 -12.84
N SER A 98 16.15 25.55 -13.20
CA SER A 98 16.63 24.18 -13.05
C SER A 98 16.71 23.76 -11.58
N GLY A 99 17.09 24.66 -10.67
CA GLY A 99 17.05 24.43 -9.22
C GLY A 99 15.63 24.18 -8.68
N ASN A 100 14.62 24.92 -9.15
CA ASN A 100 13.23 24.68 -8.75
C ASN A 100 12.69 23.35 -9.31
N VAL A 101 13.06 22.99 -10.55
CA VAL A 101 12.70 21.70 -11.16
C VAL A 101 13.23 20.54 -10.32
N ILE A 102 14.53 20.59 -9.99
CA ILE A 102 15.20 19.57 -9.17
C ILE A 102 14.55 19.45 -7.79
N LEU A 103 14.33 20.58 -7.11
CA LEU A 103 13.76 20.58 -5.77
C LEU A 103 12.36 19.94 -5.78
N CYS A 104 11.53 20.30 -6.77
CA CYS A 104 10.19 19.76 -6.89
C CYS A 104 10.22 18.26 -7.25
N GLY A 105 11.03 17.88 -8.24
CA GLY A 105 11.19 16.49 -8.67
C GLY A 105 11.70 15.58 -7.55
N LEU A 106 12.72 16.01 -6.80
CA LEU A 106 13.31 15.26 -5.70
C LEU A 106 12.30 14.99 -4.59
N VAL A 107 11.50 15.99 -4.20
CA VAL A 107 10.46 15.82 -3.18
C VAL A 107 9.43 14.78 -3.62
N ILE A 108 9.00 14.81 -4.88
CA ILE A 108 8.01 13.85 -5.40
C ILE A 108 8.58 12.44 -5.44
N VAL A 109 9.80 12.28 -5.95
CA VAL A 109 10.48 10.98 -6.01
C VAL A 109 10.67 10.41 -4.60
N ALA A 110 11.04 11.23 -3.62
CA ALA A 110 11.17 10.80 -2.24
C ALA A 110 9.84 10.29 -1.66
N ILE A 111 8.73 10.98 -1.91
CA ILE A 111 7.40 10.54 -1.47
C ILE A 111 7.00 9.23 -2.18
N LEU A 112 7.31 9.09 -3.48
CA LEU A 112 7.05 7.88 -4.25
C LEU A 112 7.82 6.67 -3.69
N ILE A 113 9.10 6.85 -3.39
CA ILE A 113 9.94 5.81 -2.77
C ILE A 113 9.38 5.46 -1.37
N GLY A 114 8.96 6.44 -0.56
CA GLY A 114 8.33 6.16 0.73
C GLY A 114 7.03 5.36 0.62
N ALA A 115 6.19 5.68 -0.38
CA ALA A 115 4.95 4.97 -0.64
C ALA A 115 5.19 3.52 -1.08
N ILE A 116 6.15 3.27 -1.98
CA ILE A 116 6.46 1.90 -2.44
C ILE A 116 7.02 1.05 -1.29
N VAL A 117 7.88 1.60 -0.42
CA VAL A 117 8.40 0.85 0.73
C VAL A 117 7.27 0.44 1.67
N THR A 118 6.34 1.35 1.96
CA THR A 118 5.21 1.04 2.84
C THR A 118 4.28 -0.01 2.21
N PHE A 119 4.05 0.07 0.90
CA PHE A 119 3.31 -0.96 0.17
C PHE A 119 3.98 -2.34 0.22
N MET A 120 5.31 -2.36 0.05
CA MET A 120 6.08 -3.60 0.17
C MET A 120 5.98 -4.17 1.58
N ASP A 121 6.08 -3.34 2.60
CA ASP A 121 5.90 -3.76 3.99
C ASP A 121 4.49 -4.30 4.26
N GLU A 122 3.45 -3.66 3.73
CA GLU A 122 2.08 -4.17 3.83
C GLU A 122 1.95 -5.55 3.19
N LYS A 123 2.50 -5.74 1.98
CA LYS A 123 2.47 -7.02 1.28
C LYS A 123 3.30 -8.09 2.00
N LEU A 124 4.48 -7.73 2.49
CA LEU A 124 5.30 -8.62 3.30
C LEU A 124 4.59 -9.01 4.60
N ASN A 125 3.92 -8.06 5.26
CA ASN A 125 3.14 -8.31 6.46
C ASN A 125 1.91 -9.17 6.16
N GLU A 126 1.26 -9.00 5.02
CA GLU A 126 0.17 -9.86 4.56
C GLU A 126 0.65 -11.30 4.33
N LEU A 127 1.84 -11.47 3.74
CA LEU A 127 2.48 -12.79 3.57
C LEU A 127 2.88 -13.40 4.92
N LYS A 128 3.43 -12.61 5.85
CA LYS A 128 3.75 -13.05 7.23
C LYS A 128 2.49 -13.54 7.97
N LYS A 129 1.35 -12.86 7.78
CA LYS A 129 0.05 -13.20 8.38
C LYS A 129 -0.54 -14.53 7.89
N GLY A 130 -0.02 -15.12 6.81
CA GLY A 130 -0.30 -16.52 6.48
C GLY A 130 -1.73 -16.80 6.04
N HIS A 131 -2.32 -15.95 5.19
CA HIS A 131 -3.65 -16.17 4.60
C HIS A 131 -3.68 -17.13 3.39
N THR A 132 -2.62 -17.93 3.17
CA THR A 132 -2.62 -18.96 2.13
C THR A 132 -3.55 -20.11 2.50
N THR A 133 -4.46 -20.45 1.59
CA THR A 133 -5.34 -21.62 1.65
C THR A 133 -4.53 -22.89 1.88
N VAL A 134 -4.92 -23.70 2.89
CA VAL A 134 -4.31 -24.99 3.17
C VAL A 134 -4.81 -25.98 2.12
N ILE A 135 -3.91 -26.43 1.24
CA ILE A 135 -4.16 -27.47 0.22
C ILE A 135 -3.54 -28.79 0.72
N GLU A 136 -3.74 -29.12 2.00
CA GLU A 136 -3.18 -30.33 2.61
C GLU A 136 -4.28 -31.37 2.81
N LYS A 137 -4.01 -32.63 2.43
CA LYS A 137 -4.91 -33.78 2.63
C LYS A 137 -4.56 -34.46 3.96
N ASN A 138 -5.56 -35.00 4.68
CA ASN A 138 -5.42 -35.63 6.01
C ASN A 138 -4.84 -34.72 7.10
N HIS A 139 -5.54 -33.63 7.42
CA HIS A 139 -5.10 -32.68 8.46
C HIS A 139 -6.07 -32.60 9.65
N THR A 140 -5.53 -32.55 10.86
CA THR A 140 -6.28 -32.31 12.10
C THR A 140 -6.31 -30.82 12.41
N ILE A 141 -7.49 -30.22 12.56
CA ILE A 141 -7.65 -28.79 12.87
C ILE A 141 -7.90 -28.59 14.36
N ILE A 142 -7.10 -27.75 15.00
CA ILE A 142 -7.34 -27.24 16.35
C ILE A 142 -7.84 -25.80 16.24
N LEU A 143 -9.07 -25.56 16.71
CA LEU A 143 -9.70 -24.24 16.70
C LEU A 143 -9.52 -23.55 18.07
N GLY A 144 -8.96 -22.34 18.05
CA GLY A 144 -8.70 -21.54 19.24
C GLY A 144 -7.34 -21.84 19.90
N TRP A 145 -7.02 -21.04 20.92
CA TRP A 145 -5.80 -21.19 21.71
C TRP A 145 -6.11 -21.43 23.18
N SER A 146 -5.45 -22.42 23.77
CA SER A 146 -5.44 -22.72 25.20
C SER A 146 -4.04 -23.20 25.62
N PRO A 147 -3.56 -22.89 26.84
CA PRO A 147 -2.27 -23.38 27.34
C PRO A 147 -2.09 -24.89 27.30
N LYS A 148 -3.20 -25.65 27.34
CA LYS A 148 -3.24 -27.12 27.27
C LYS A 148 -3.06 -27.68 25.85
N ILE A 149 -3.08 -26.84 24.81
CA ILE A 149 -2.92 -27.28 23.42
C ILE A 149 -1.56 -27.92 23.19
N CYS A 150 -0.51 -27.48 23.90
CA CYS A 150 0.81 -28.09 23.77
C CYS A 150 0.79 -29.58 24.15
N ASP A 151 0.04 -29.94 25.19
CA ASP A 151 -0.11 -31.33 25.64
C ASP A 151 -0.90 -32.15 24.61
N ILE A 152 -1.98 -31.56 24.07
CA ILE A 152 -2.78 -32.18 22.99
C ILE A 152 -1.93 -32.41 21.74
N ILE A 153 -1.09 -31.45 21.35
CA ILE A 153 -0.21 -31.60 20.18
C ILE A 153 0.79 -32.74 20.41
N ASN A 154 1.37 -32.86 21.61
CA ASN A 154 2.29 -33.95 21.92
C ASN A 154 1.62 -35.33 21.79
N GLU A 155 0.41 -35.49 22.34
CA GLU A 155 -0.36 -36.73 22.19
C GLU A 155 -0.72 -36.99 20.72
N LEU A 156 -1.09 -35.96 19.97
CA LEU A 156 -1.38 -36.08 18.54
C LEU A 156 -0.14 -36.47 17.73
N ILE A 157 1.05 -35.94 18.05
CA ILE A 157 2.31 -36.34 17.39
C ILE A 157 2.56 -37.83 17.60
N ILE A 158 2.37 -38.34 18.82
CA ILE A 158 2.54 -39.77 19.13
C ILE A 158 1.51 -40.62 18.37
N ALA A 159 0.24 -40.22 18.38
CA ALA A 159 -0.82 -40.91 17.63
C ALA A 159 -0.57 -40.92 16.11
N ASN A 160 0.06 -39.86 15.59
CA ASN A 160 0.33 -39.65 14.18
C ASN A 160 1.58 -40.38 13.66
N GLU A 161 2.37 -41.04 14.52
CA GLU A 161 3.52 -41.86 14.07
C GLU A 161 3.12 -42.96 13.09
N SER A 162 1.90 -43.49 13.23
CA SER A 162 1.37 -44.55 12.36
C SER A 162 0.85 -44.04 11.01
N GLN A 163 0.69 -42.72 10.84
CA GLN A 163 0.15 -42.11 9.62
C GLN A 163 1.25 -41.65 8.66
N ARG A 164 0.97 -41.68 7.36
CA ARG A 164 1.86 -41.11 6.33
C ARG A 164 1.54 -39.63 6.13
N ASN A 165 2.49 -38.75 6.43
CA ASN A 165 2.43 -37.29 6.31
C ASN A 165 1.26 -36.61 7.06
N PRO A 166 1.09 -36.86 8.37
CA PRO A 166 0.09 -36.18 9.19
C PRO A 166 0.39 -34.68 9.30
N SER A 167 -0.66 -33.86 9.28
CA SER A 167 -0.53 -32.41 9.48
C SER A 167 -1.53 -31.88 10.51
N ILE A 168 -1.07 -30.98 11.36
CA ILE A 168 -1.88 -30.34 12.40
C ILE A 168 -1.97 -28.85 12.06
N VAL A 169 -3.18 -28.35 11.87
CA VAL A 169 -3.45 -26.94 11.56
C VAL A 169 -4.05 -26.27 12.79
N ILE A 170 -3.40 -25.26 13.33
CA ILE A 170 -3.88 -24.49 14.49
C ILE A 170 -4.45 -23.18 13.98
N LEU A 171 -5.75 -22.97 14.15
CA LEU A 171 -6.43 -21.72 13.82
C LEU A 171 -6.68 -20.93 15.10
N THR A 172 -6.18 -19.70 15.16
CA THR A 172 -6.21 -18.87 16.36
C THR A 172 -6.30 -17.41 16.01
N SER A 173 -6.94 -16.60 16.87
CA SER A 173 -6.95 -15.14 16.73
C SER A 173 -5.67 -14.47 17.23
N LYS A 174 -4.81 -15.20 17.96
CA LYS A 174 -3.52 -14.70 18.44
C LYS A 174 -2.49 -14.59 17.32
N ASP A 175 -1.48 -13.75 17.53
CA ASP A 175 -0.39 -13.59 16.57
C ASP A 175 0.37 -14.92 16.34
N ARG A 176 0.72 -15.17 15.09
CA ARG A 176 1.42 -16.39 14.67
C ARG A 176 2.77 -16.53 15.39
N SER A 177 3.50 -15.43 15.55
CA SER A 177 4.86 -15.41 16.08
C SER A 177 4.88 -15.83 17.55
N GLU A 178 3.91 -15.35 18.32
CA GLU A 178 3.75 -15.70 19.74
C GLU A 178 3.49 -17.20 19.93
N ILE A 179 2.54 -17.76 19.18
CA ILE A 179 2.17 -19.17 19.29
C ILE A 179 3.29 -20.08 18.81
N GLN A 180 3.94 -19.71 17.71
CA GLN A 180 5.06 -20.46 17.18
C GLN A 180 6.20 -20.52 18.21
N TYR A 181 6.52 -19.41 18.88
CA TYR A 181 7.52 -19.38 19.94
C TYR A 181 7.14 -20.29 21.12
N ILE A 182 5.89 -20.24 21.60
CA ILE A 182 5.43 -21.08 22.71
C ILE A 182 5.52 -22.57 22.38
N ILE A 183 5.11 -22.95 21.16
CA ILE A 183 5.12 -24.35 20.74
C ILE A 183 6.54 -24.85 20.50
N GLN A 184 7.40 -24.06 19.87
CA GLN A 184 8.82 -24.42 19.67
C GLN A 184 9.57 -24.59 20.99
N ASN A 185 9.23 -23.82 22.03
CA ASN A 185 9.84 -23.97 23.36
C ASN A 185 9.32 -25.15 24.17
N LYS A 186 8.11 -25.66 23.87
CA LYS A 186 7.50 -26.78 24.60
C LYS A 186 7.61 -28.11 23.86
N ILE A 187 7.73 -28.10 22.54
CA ILE A 187 7.74 -29.29 21.68
C ILE A 187 9.08 -29.33 20.95
N ASN A 188 9.97 -30.21 21.41
CA ASN A 188 11.32 -30.34 20.86
C ASN A 188 11.37 -31.19 19.57
N ASP A 189 10.42 -32.13 19.39
CA ASP A 189 10.41 -33.01 18.22
C ASP A 189 8.98 -33.20 17.69
N SER A 190 8.78 -32.89 16.41
CA SER A 190 7.51 -33.05 15.70
C SER A 190 7.47 -34.32 14.83
N LYS A 191 8.54 -35.12 14.84
CA LYS A 191 8.68 -36.39 14.11
C LYS A 191 8.24 -36.25 12.65
N ASN A 192 7.21 -37.00 12.24
CA ASN A 192 6.64 -37.00 10.89
C ASN A 192 5.50 -35.98 10.71
N THR A 193 5.16 -35.22 11.75
CA THR A 193 3.96 -34.38 11.80
C THR A 193 4.28 -32.93 11.45
N ARG A 194 3.59 -32.38 10.44
CA ARG A 194 3.75 -30.98 10.04
C ARG A 194 2.78 -30.07 10.82
N ILE A 195 3.31 -29.14 11.60
CA ILE A 195 2.49 -28.16 12.35
C ILE A 195 2.38 -26.86 11.55
N ILE A 196 1.15 -26.44 11.26
CA ILE A 196 0.84 -25.25 10.46
C ILE A 196 0.02 -24.27 11.30
N TYR A 197 0.49 -23.03 11.42
CA TYR A 197 -0.17 -21.96 12.17
C TYR A 197 -0.97 -21.04 11.25
N ARG A 198 -2.24 -20.77 11.57
CA ARG A 198 -3.09 -19.85 10.81
C ARG A 198 -3.80 -18.86 11.73
N ASN A 199 -3.78 -17.59 11.34
CA ASN A 199 -4.53 -16.56 12.04
C ASN A 199 -5.96 -16.48 11.49
N GLY A 200 -6.95 -16.63 12.36
CA GLY A 200 -8.37 -16.53 12.03
C GLY A 200 -9.25 -16.61 13.26
N ASP A 201 -10.40 -15.95 13.20
CA ASP A 201 -11.39 -16.00 14.27
C ASP A 201 -12.02 -17.41 14.33
N PRO A 202 -11.87 -18.17 15.44
CA PRO A 202 -12.46 -19.49 15.59
C PRO A 202 -13.99 -19.45 15.77
N THR A 203 -14.55 -18.28 16.10
CA THR A 203 -15.99 -18.07 16.40
C THR A 203 -16.79 -17.48 15.25
N SER A 204 -16.15 -16.85 14.27
CA SER A 204 -16.82 -16.46 13.04
C SER A 204 -17.14 -17.72 12.23
N VAL A 205 -18.42 -18.06 12.01
CA VAL A 205 -18.82 -19.10 11.05
C VAL A 205 -19.20 -18.42 9.73
N GLY A 206 -18.41 -17.44 9.29
CA GLY A 206 -18.73 -16.59 8.15
C GLY A 206 -18.04 -17.02 6.86
N LYS A 207 -18.68 -17.85 6.02
CA LYS A 207 -18.40 -18.15 4.57
C LYS A 207 -16.97 -18.50 4.11
N LYS A 208 -15.93 -18.33 4.92
CA LYS A 208 -14.49 -18.45 4.57
C LYS A 208 -13.91 -19.83 4.94
N TYR A 209 -14.65 -20.63 5.69
CA TYR A 209 -14.23 -21.95 6.17
C TYR A 209 -14.42 -23.05 5.14
N LYS A 210 -15.25 -22.84 4.10
CA LYS A 210 -15.52 -23.83 3.06
C LYS A 210 -14.28 -24.25 2.26
N LYS A 211 -13.19 -23.47 2.30
CA LYS A 211 -11.90 -23.80 1.68
C LYS A 211 -10.91 -24.55 2.59
N LEU A 212 -11.20 -24.71 3.88
CA LEU A 212 -10.48 -25.62 4.79
C LEU A 212 -11.16 -27.00 4.88
N PHE A 213 -12.43 -27.10 4.49
CA PHE A 213 -13.25 -28.31 4.58
C PHE A 213 -13.16 -29.24 3.34
N VAL A 214 -12.00 -29.40 2.71
CA VAL A 214 -11.86 -30.45 1.68
C VAL A 214 -11.37 -31.73 2.36
N PHE A 215 -12.33 -32.46 2.94
CA PHE A 215 -12.18 -33.87 3.26
C PHE A 215 -12.17 -34.68 1.95
N PHE A 216 -11.07 -35.38 1.70
CA PHE A 216 -11.04 -36.64 0.96
C PHE A 216 -9.98 -37.53 1.60
#